data_AF-A0A536HT21-F1
#
_entry.id   AF-A0A536HT21-F1
#
_cell.length_a   1.000
_cell.length_b   1.000
_cell.length_c   1.000
_cell.angle_alpha   90.00
_cell.angle_beta   90.00
_cell.angle_gamma   90.00
#
_symmetry.space_group_name_H-M   'P 1'
#
loop_
_entity.id
_entity.type
_entity.pdbx_description
1 polymer ?
#
loop_
_entity_poly.entity_id
_entity_poly.type
_entity_poly.pdbx_seq_one_letter_code
_entity_poly.pdbx_strand_id
1 'polypeptide(L)'
;MRRVTLTLAAVMVLTFATALPVASSGLTDVTVSCDDGSSFTATVDADTLEGLGQALEAMALFPAGLNCSLAAVPLILPLGGVASAWPGGGFIVGGGRFQAGCPGMPLLSFWVNFAVSAHTDSVAAGDTRGGTLNFTIPAGQCVGPSHLTSKPTCLTIDAETGTPPEGFYRAYLWSHVTQTSGSFWANAEGSDFGSGWKDTGNPGHQLSPDREADDSTSTCPANGYPDPDSPFNSHPILNGNVTIHPAQ
;
A
#
# COMPACT_ATOMS: atom_id res chain seq x y z
N MET A 1 -46.89 24.81 0.99
CA MET A 1 -45.48 25.26 0.86
C MET A 1 -44.61 24.29 1.67
N ARG A 2 -43.95 23.33 1.01
CA ARG A 2 -43.10 22.33 1.65
C ARG A 2 -41.68 22.55 1.11
N ARG A 3 -40.74 22.89 1.99
CA ARG A 3 -39.36 23.21 1.65
C ARG A 3 -38.59 21.92 1.40
N VAL A 4 -38.04 21.76 0.20
CA VAL A 4 -37.11 20.71 -0.18
C VAL A 4 -35.70 21.29 0.01
N THR A 5 -34.95 20.77 0.97
CA THR A 5 -33.53 21.09 1.17
C THR A 5 -32.70 20.11 0.34
N LEU A 6 -32.15 20.59 -0.77
CA LEU A 6 -31.11 19.94 -1.55
C LEU A 6 -29.75 20.25 -0.90
N THR A 7 -29.11 19.24 -0.32
CA THR A 7 -27.71 19.29 0.09
C THR A 7 -26.82 18.91 -1.09
N LEU A 8 -26.09 19.90 -1.61
CA LEU A 8 -25.10 19.76 -2.66
C LEU A 8 -23.78 19.29 -2.02
N ALA A 9 -23.35 18.06 -2.31
CA ALA A 9 -22.02 17.58 -1.95
C ALA A 9 -21.00 18.19 -2.92
N ALA A 10 -20.09 19.03 -2.42
CA ALA A 10 -19.00 19.57 -3.20
C ALA A 10 -17.90 18.51 -3.34
N VAL A 11 -17.76 17.93 -4.53
CA VAL A 11 -16.60 17.13 -4.90
C VAL A 11 -15.50 18.11 -5.33
N MET A 12 -14.51 18.34 -4.47
CA MET A 12 -13.26 18.99 -4.90
C MET A 12 -12.37 17.94 -5.54
N VAL A 13 -12.39 17.86 -6.88
CA VAL A 13 -11.30 17.25 -7.65
C VAL A 13 -10.16 18.26 -7.64
N LEU A 14 -9.14 18.04 -6.80
CA LEU A 14 -7.90 18.80 -6.86
C LEU A 14 -7.13 18.34 -8.10
N THR A 15 -7.04 19.23 -9.08
CA THR A 15 -6.10 19.08 -10.20
C THR A 15 -4.69 19.36 -9.67
N PHE A 16 -3.91 18.30 -9.46
CA PHE A 16 -2.49 18.40 -9.10
C PHE A 16 -1.70 18.91 -10.30
N ALA A 17 -1.51 20.22 -10.38
CA ALA A 17 -0.59 20.87 -11.33
C ALA A 17 0.44 21.75 -10.61
N THR A 18 0.90 21.33 -9.42
CA THR A 18 2.08 21.92 -8.78
C THR A 18 3.31 21.18 -9.29
N ALA A 19 4.12 21.86 -10.10
CA ALA A 19 5.41 21.36 -10.56
C ALA A 19 6.26 20.92 -9.36
N LEU A 20 6.46 19.60 -9.23
CA LEU A 20 7.32 19.03 -8.20
C LEU A 20 8.78 19.37 -8.57
N PRO A 21 9.63 19.73 -7.60
CA PRO A 21 11.04 20.02 -7.86
C PRO A 21 11.77 18.72 -8.25
N VAL A 22 11.98 18.52 -9.55
CA VAL A 22 12.80 17.43 -10.08
C VAL A 22 14.28 17.83 -9.94
N ALA A 23 15.08 17.05 -9.23
CA ALA A 23 16.54 17.22 -9.22
C ALA A 23 17.09 16.97 -10.64
N SER A 24 18.22 17.58 -11.01
CA SER A 24 18.77 17.41 -12.37
C SER A 24 19.22 15.97 -12.70
N SER A 25 19.11 15.05 -11.74
CA SER A 25 19.28 13.60 -11.88
C SER A 25 18.00 12.84 -12.27
N GLY A 26 16.85 13.51 -12.39
CA GLY A 26 15.55 12.86 -12.64
C GLY A 26 14.90 12.27 -11.38
N LEU A 27 15.48 12.51 -10.21
CA LEU A 27 14.96 12.06 -8.91
C LEU A 27 14.23 13.20 -8.19
N THR A 28 13.26 12.84 -7.36
CA THR A 28 12.41 13.77 -6.58
C THR A 28 12.36 13.32 -5.13
N ASP A 29 12.62 14.23 -4.20
CA ASP A 29 12.42 13.96 -2.78
C ASP A 29 10.94 14.15 -2.41
N VAL A 30 10.32 13.08 -1.94
CA VAL A 30 8.92 13.05 -1.53
C VAL A 30 8.79 12.66 -0.08
N THR A 31 7.80 13.22 0.60
CA THR A 31 7.35 12.76 1.91
C THR A 31 5.95 12.16 1.77
N VAL A 32 5.81 10.91 2.19
CA VAL A 32 4.51 10.25 2.36
C VAL A 32 4.12 10.40 3.82
N SER A 33 2.91 10.88 4.09
CA SER A 33 2.37 11.03 5.45
C SER A 33 0.97 10.46 5.52
N CYS A 34 0.73 9.59 6.51
CA CYS A 34 -0.51 8.85 6.69
C CYS A 34 -1.28 9.31 7.93
N ASP A 35 -2.60 9.12 7.93
CA ASP A 35 -3.49 9.47 9.03
C ASP A 35 -3.32 8.59 10.30
N ASP A 36 -2.54 7.52 10.19
CA ASP A 36 -2.09 6.70 11.31
C ASP A 36 -0.90 7.31 12.09
N GLY A 37 -0.42 8.49 11.66
CA GLY A 37 0.70 9.21 12.25
C GLY A 37 2.07 8.78 11.73
N SER A 38 2.14 7.80 10.84
CA SER A 38 3.40 7.41 10.18
C SER A 38 3.75 8.36 9.04
N SER A 39 5.04 8.61 8.86
CA SER A 39 5.55 9.40 7.75
C SER A 39 6.95 8.96 7.38
N PHE A 40 7.26 8.98 6.09
CA PHE A 40 8.60 8.70 5.58
C PHE A 40 8.93 9.61 4.42
N THR A 41 10.22 9.82 4.18
CA THR A 41 10.72 10.56 3.03
C THR A 41 11.41 9.57 2.09
N ALA A 42 11.38 9.78 0.78
CA ALA A 42 12.12 8.93 -0.14
C ALA A 42 12.57 9.77 -1.34
N THR A 43 13.73 9.42 -1.88
CA THR A 43 14.19 9.94 -3.16
C THR A 43 13.74 8.96 -4.24
N VAL A 44 12.80 9.38 -5.09
CA VAL A 44 12.14 8.50 -6.06
C VAL A 44 12.26 9.05 -7.48
N ASP A 45 12.27 8.18 -8.48
CA ASP A 45 12.15 8.59 -9.89
C ASP A 45 10.70 8.96 -10.26
N ALA A 46 10.50 9.41 -11.50
CA ALA A 46 9.21 9.86 -11.99
C ALA A 46 8.15 8.74 -12.06
N ASP A 47 8.55 7.51 -12.37
CA ASP A 47 7.63 6.37 -12.48
C ASP A 47 7.19 5.93 -11.08
N THR A 48 8.12 5.83 -10.12
CA THR A 48 7.78 5.56 -8.71
C THR A 48 6.86 6.64 -8.13
N LEU A 49 7.12 7.91 -8.46
CA LEU A 49 6.28 9.04 -8.06
C LEU A 49 4.86 8.95 -8.62
N GLU A 50 4.70 8.59 -9.90
CA GLU A 50 3.40 8.35 -10.52
C GLU A 50 2.67 7.19 -9.81
N GLY A 51 3.37 6.09 -9.55
CA GLY A 51 2.82 4.94 -8.85
C GLY A 51 2.32 5.29 -7.45
N LEU A 52 3.09 6.08 -6.70
CA LEU A 52 2.66 6.59 -5.39
C LEU A 52 1.35 7.38 -5.53
N GLY A 53 1.25 8.29 -6.51
CA GLY A 53 0.02 9.02 -6.79
C GLY A 53 -1.18 8.10 -7.04
N GLN A 54 -1.00 7.07 -7.87
CA GLN A 54 -2.04 6.08 -8.19
C GLN A 54 -2.43 5.22 -6.99
N ALA A 55 -1.47 4.83 -6.15
CA ALA A 55 -1.72 4.08 -4.93
C ALA A 55 -2.57 4.91 -3.94
N LEU A 56 -2.24 6.20 -3.76
CA LEU A 56 -3.01 7.10 -2.88
C LEU A 56 -4.41 7.40 -3.43
N GLU A 57 -4.56 7.56 -4.74
CA GLU A 57 -5.89 7.69 -5.36
C GLU A 57 -6.72 6.42 -5.15
N ALA A 58 -6.11 5.24 -5.29
CA ALA A 58 -6.78 3.98 -5.06
C ALA A 58 -7.20 3.77 -3.59
N MET A 59 -6.40 4.23 -2.61
CA MET A 59 -6.82 4.25 -1.20
C MET A 59 -8.10 5.06 -0.99
N ALA A 60 -8.24 6.20 -1.70
CA ALA A 60 -9.44 7.03 -1.63
C ALA A 60 -10.66 6.39 -2.33
N LEU A 61 -10.44 5.71 -3.46
CA LEU A 61 -11.50 5.02 -4.21
C LEU A 61 -11.99 3.74 -3.53
N PHE A 62 -11.08 3.01 -2.86
CA PHE A 62 -11.34 1.75 -2.19
C PHE A 62 -10.97 1.85 -0.71
N PRO A 63 -11.75 2.61 0.09
CA PRO A 63 -11.38 2.93 1.46
C PRO A 63 -11.24 1.67 2.32
N ALA A 64 -10.11 1.60 3.02
CA ALA A 64 -9.81 0.58 4.02
C ALA A 64 -9.28 1.20 5.32
N GLY A 65 -9.66 2.43 5.66
CA GLY A 65 -9.34 3.03 6.97
C GLY A 65 -7.88 3.47 7.15
N LEU A 66 -7.15 3.69 6.05
CA LEU A 66 -5.85 4.34 6.00
C LEU A 66 -5.88 5.32 4.82
N ASN A 67 -5.48 6.56 5.05
CA ASN A 67 -5.26 7.54 3.98
C ASN A 67 -3.87 8.13 4.12
N CYS A 68 -3.16 8.20 3.00
CA CYS A 68 -1.86 8.83 2.94
C CYS A 68 -1.86 9.99 1.94
N SER A 69 -0.93 10.90 2.12
CA SER A 69 -0.74 12.09 1.30
C SER A 69 0.71 12.20 0.89
N LEU A 70 0.93 12.78 -0.30
CA LEU A 70 2.25 13.00 -0.85
C LEU A 70 2.57 14.50 -0.84
N ALA A 71 3.73 14.86 -0.34
CA ALA A 71 4.27 16.21 -0.43
C ALA A 71 5.67 16.16 -1.06
N ALA A 72 5.96 17.04 -2.03
CA ALA A 72 7.35 17.26 -2.41
C ALA A 72 8.09 17.98 -1.29
N VAL A 73 9.31 17.53 -1.01
CA VAL A 73 10.23 18.28 -0.16
C VAL A 73 10.75 19.46 -0.99
N PRO A 74 10.55 20.72 -0.56
CA PRO A 74 11.20 21.83 -1.21
C PRO A 74 12.71 21.62 -1.11
N LEU A 75 13.39 21.48 -2.25
CA LEU A 75 14.85 21.53 -2.33
C LEU A 75 15.28 22.95 -1.94
N ILE A 76 15.33 23.24 -0.63
CA ILE A 76 16.04 24.40 -0.12
C ILE A 76 17.50 24.06 -0.34
N LEU A 77 18.06 24.45 -1.49
CA LEU A 77 19.51 24.45 -1.75
C LEU A 77 20.19 25.13 -0.55
N PRO A 78 20.78 24.38 0.39
CA PRO A 78 21.38 25.01 1.53
C PRO A 78 22.81 25.27 1.12
N LEU A 79 23.16 26.55 0.93
CA LEU A 79 24.53 27.00 1.12
C LEU A 79 24.91 26.69 2.59
N GLY A 80 25.27 25.44 2.90
CA GLY A 80 25.83 25.01 4.19
C GLY A 80 24.95 24.19 5.14
N GLY A 81 23.91 23.50 4.69
CA GLY A 81 23.06 22.65 5.54
C GLY A 81 23.35 21.16 5.32
N VAL A 82 23.56 20.42 6.41
CA VAL A 82 23.70 18.96 6.36
C VAL A 82 22.48 18.35 5.68
N ALA A 83 22.68 17.70 4.54
CA ALA A 83 21.66 16.85 3.96
C ALA A 83 21.35 15.78 5.02
N SER A 84 20.11 15.74 5.52
CA SER A 84 19.63 14.56 6.24
C SER A 84 19.50 13.47 5.19
N ALA A 85 20.60 12.75 4.97
CA ALA A 85 20.60 11.56 4.14
C ALA A 85 19.58 10.60 4.74
N TRP A 86 18.48 10.39 4.02
CA TRP A 86 17.62 9.23 4.20
C TRP A 86 18.54 8.00 4.26
N PRO A 87 18.42 7.08 5.24
CA PRO A 87 19.37 5.98 5.42
C PRO A 87 19.40 4.94 4.28
N GLY A 88 18.76 5.22 3.15
CA GLY A 88 18.64 4.29 2.04
C GLY A 88 17.56 3.23 2.26
N GLY A 89 16.60 3.43 3.15
CA GLY A 89 15.55 2.46 3.44
C GLY A 89 14.47 2.34 2.35
N GLY A 90 13.79 1.18 2.28
CA GLY A 90 12.75 0.89 1.29
C GLY A 90 11.33 0.98 1.84
N PHE A 91 10.34 1.00 0.94
CA PHE A 91 8.93 1.13 1.30
C PHE A 91 7.98 0.32 0.40
N ILE A 92 6.76 0.14 0.91
CA ILE A 92 5.58 -0.27 0.17
C ILE A 92 4.43 0.68 0.51
N VAL A 93 3.76 1.20 -0.52
CA VAL A 93 2.51 1.98 -0.38
C VAL A 93 1.53 1.47 -1.42
N GLY A 94 0.29 1.18 -1.01
CA GLY A 94 -0.69 0.61 -1.92
C GLY A 94 -2.12 0.81 -1.48
N GLY A 95 -3.01 0.93 -2.44
CA GLY A 95 -4.44 1.00 -2.23
C GLY A 95 -5.17 0.29 -3.34
N GLY A 96 -6.33 -0.29 -3.02
CA GLY A 96 -7.09 -1.00 -4.03
C GLY A 96 -8.06 -2.02 -3.49
N ARG A 97 -8.42 -2.97 -4.35
CA ARG A 97 -9.22 -4.12 -3.99
C ARG A 97 -8.88 -5.35 -4.82
N PHE A 98 -9.09 -6.50 -4.22
CA PHE A 98 -8.99 -7.81 -4.85
C PHE A 98 -10.22 -8.65 -4.51
N GLN A 99 -10.34 -9.82 -5.15
CA GLN A 99 -11.43 -10.75 -4.92
C GLN A 99 -10.97 -11.98 -4.13
N ALA A 100 -11.69 -12.31 -3.07
CA ALA A 100 -11.54 -13.54 -2.31
C ALA A 100 -12.77 -14.45 -2.51
N GLY A 101 -12.60 -15.76 -2.29
CA GLY A 101 -13.66 -16.75 -2.45
C GLY A 101 -14.66 -16.73 -1.30
N CYS A 102 -15.96 -16.77 -1.62
CA CYS A 102 -17.01 -16.84 -0.61
C CYS A 102 -16.93 -18.15 0.19
N PRO A 103 -16.96 -18.10 1.55
CA PRO A 103 -16.95 -19.32 2.37
C PRO A 103 -18.10 -20.27 2.00
N GLY A 104 -17.77 -21.52 1.66
CA GLY A 104 -18.75 -22.55 1.30
C GLY A 104 -19.44 -22.38 -0.06
N MET A 105 -19.04 -21.39 -0.88
CA MET A 105 -19.64 -21.12 -2.19
C MET A 105 -18.55 -20.97 -3.28
N PRO A 106 -18.11 -22.09 -3.90
CA PRO A 106 -16.90 -22.15 -4.72
C PRO A 106 -16.94 -21.35 -6.04
N LEU A 107 -18.09 -20.79 -6.41
CA LEU A 107 -18.28 -20.01 -7.64
C LEU A 107 -18.57 -18.52 -7.38
N LEU A 108 -18.60 -18.11 -6.12
CA LEU A 108 -18.85 -16.73 -5.74
C LEU A 108 -17.60 -16.13 -5.12
N SER A 109 -17.35 -14.87 -5.43
CA SER A 109 -16.30 -14.06 -4.82
C SER A 109 -16.89 -12.83 -4.15
N PHE A 110 -16.11 -12.25 -3.24
CA PHE A 110 -16.37 -10.95 -2.65
C PHE A 110 -15.12 -10.08 -2.73
N TRP A 111 -15.34 -8.78 -2.76
CA TRP A 111 -14.32 -7.74 -2.74
C TRP A 111 -13.79 -7.50 -1.34
N VAL A 112 -12.46 -7.44 -1.27
CA VAL A 112 -11.69 -6.93 -0.13
C VAL A 112 -10.97 -5.68 -0.60
N ASN A 113 -11.27 -4.54 0.02
CA ASN A 113 -10.48 -3.33 -0.13
C ASN A 113 -9.25 -3.43 0.78
N PHE A 114 -8.11 -2.95 0.32
CA PHE A 114 -6.89 -2.85 1.12
C PHE A 114 -6.30 -1.44 1.05
N ALA A 115 -5.58 -1.09 2.12
CA ALA A 115 -4.69 0.06 2.13
C ALA A 115 -3.46 -0.32 2.96
N VAL A 116 -2.28 -0.10 2.38
CA VAL A 116 -0.99 -0.47 2.97
C VAL A 116 -0.02 0.68 2.89
N SER A 117 0.70 0.91 3.97
CA SER A 117 1.89 1.74 4.04
C SER A 117 2.84 1.07 5.02
N ALA A 118 4.08 0.83 4.60
CA ALA A 118 5.15 0.38 5.48
C ALA A 118 6.49 0.84 4.92
N HIS A 119 7.42 1.17 5.82
CA HIS A 119 8.78 1.56 5.45
C HIS A 119 9.79 1.03 6.46
N THR A 120 11.02 0.88 6.01
CA THR A 120 12.19 0.52 6.79
C THR A 120 13.29 1.56 6.55
N ASP A 121 14.21 1.70 7.49
CA ASP A 121 15.45 2.49 7.32
C ASP A 121 16.62 1.63 6.83
N SER A 122 16.39 0.34 6.59
CA SER A 122 17.44 -0.65 6.33
C SER A 122 17.25 -1.32 4.98
N VAL A 123 18.37 -1.60 4.30
CA VAL A 123 18.44 -2.47 3.12
C VAL A 123 18.16 -3.94 3.45
N ALA A 124 18.42 -4.36 4.69
CA ALA A 124 18.11 -5.70 5.16
C ALA A 124 16.66 -5.82 5.63
N ALA A 125 16.07 -7.00 5.41
CA ALA A 125 14.85 -7.46 6.07
C ALA A 125 14.87 -7.13 7.55
N GLY A 126 13.81 -6.53 8.08
CA GLY A 126 13.76 -6.21 9.50
C GLY A 126 12.59 -5.35 9.92
N ASP A 127 12.72 -4.80 11.12
CA ASP A 127 11.68 -4.01 11.77
C ASP A 127 11.22 -2.85 10.90
N THR A 128 9.91 -2.67 10.82
CA THR A 128 9.32 -1.47 10.21
C THR A 128 9.53 -0.25 11.13
N ARG A 129 9.55 0.93 10.53
CA ARG A 129 9.62 2.22 11.24
C ARG A 129 8.27 2.90 11.40
N GLY A 130 7.22 2.21 10.99
CA GLY A 130 5.85 2.66 11.04
C GLY A 130 5.08 2.14 9.83
N GLY A 131 3.79 2.41 9.84
CA GLY A 131 2.87 1.97 8.81
C GLY A 131 1.63 1.29 9.36
N THR A 132 0.76 0.94 8.43
CA THR A 132 -0.51 0.26 8.65
C THR A 132 -0.84 -0.60 7.43
N LEU A 133 -1.38 -1.78 7.69
CA LEU A 133 -2.03 -2.61 6.69
C LEU A 133 -3.46 -2.87 7.14
N ASN A 134 -4.43 -2.48 6.34
CA ASN A 134 -5.84 -2.67 6.65
C ASN A 134 -6.56 -3.39 5.53
N PHE A 135 -7.56 -4.17 5.92
CA PHE A 135 -8.52 -4.79 5.01
C PHE A 135 -9.95 -4.41 5.38
N THR A 136 -10.79 -4.22 4.36
CA THR A 136 -12.22 -3.95 4.53
C THR A 136 -13.04 -4.76 3.56
N ILE A 137 -14.09 -5.40 4.06
CA ILE A 137 -15.12 -6.06 3.24
C ILE A 137 -16.31 -5.10 3.17
N PRO A 138 -16.62 -4.53 1.99
CA PRO A 138 -17.84 -3.74 1.79
C PRO A 138 -19.11 -4.56 2.00
N ALA A 139 -20.20 -3.88 2.37
CA ALA A 139 -21.53 -4.50 2.53
C ALA A 139 -22.13 -4.97 1.19
N GLY A 140 -23.16 -5.81 1.26
CA GLY A 140 -23.93 -6.25 0.09
C GLY A 140 -23.30 -7.41 -0.71
N GLN A 141 -22.42 -8.16 -0.06
CA GLN A 141 -21.69 -9.30 -0.65
C GLN A 141 -22.03 -10.60 0.08
N CYS A 142 -21.44 -11.71 -0.33
CA CYS A 142 -21.66 -13.02 0.32
C CYS A 142 -21.09 -13.11 1.75
N VAL A 143 -20.19 -12.19 2.11
CA VAL A 143 -19.63 -12.03 3.45
C VAL A 143 -20.14 -10.72 4.03
N GLY A 144 -20.49 -10.73 5.32
CA GLY A 144 -20.94 -9.52 6.02
C GLY A 144 -19.82 -8.47 6.11
N PRO A 145 -20.17 -7.17 6.15
CA PRO A 145 -19.18 -6.11 6.22
C PRO A 145 -18.27 -6.32 7.42
N SER A 146 -16.96 -6.28 7.19
CA SER A 146 -15.94 -6.55 8.18
C SER A 146 -14.73 -5.64 7.95
N HIS A 147 -13.95 -5.41 8.99
CA HIS A 147 -12.75 -4.58 8.93
C HIS A 147 -11.65 -5.22 9.77
N LEU A 148 -10.42 -5.16 9.28
CA LEU A 148 -9.22 -5.57 10.00
C LEU A 148 -8.21 -4.42 9.91
N THR A 149 -7.75 -3.97 11.07
CA THR A 149 -6.66 -2.99 11.20
C THR A 149 -5.43 -3.69 11.75
N SER A 150 -4.28 -3.49 11.12
CA SER A 150 -3.03 -4.10 11.57
C SER A 150 -1.83 -3.16 11.43
N LYS A 151 -0.79 -3.48 12.21
CA LYS A 151 0.49 -2.78 12.21
C LYS A 151 1.57 -3.71 11.67
N PRO A 152 2.14 -3.41 10.49
CA PRO A 152 3.33 -4.07 10.01
C PRO A 152 4.45 -3.94 11.05
N THR A 153 5.02 -5.05 11.49
CA THR A 153 6.15 -5.14 12.43
C THR A 153 7.45 -5.51 11.74
N CYS A 154 7.37 -6.18 10.59
CA CYS A 154 8.53 -6.52 9.76
C CYS A 154 8.25 -6.22 8.29
N LEU A 155 9.28 -5.77 7.56
CA LEU A 155 9.25 -5.57 6.11
C LEU A 155 10.52 -6.14 5.48
N THR A 156 10.32 -6.93 4.42
CA THR A 156 11.38 -7.38 3.52
C THR A 156 11.02 -6.97 2.11
N ILE A 157 11.97 -6.43 1.34
CA ILE A 157 11.79 -6.09 -0.07
C ILE A 157 12.78 -6.90 -0.91
N ASP A 158 12.28 -7.50 -1.98
CA ASP A 158 13.04 -8.25 -2.97
C ASP A 158 12.96 -7.53 -4.31
N ALA A 159 14.12 -7.07 -4.79
CA ALA A 159 14.29 -6.37 -6.06
C ALA A 159 15.15 -7.15 -7.06
N GLU A 160 15.44 -8.44 -6.81
CA GLU A 160 16.34 -9.24 -7.66
C GLU A 160 15.76 -9.56 -9.04
N THR A 161 14.48 -9.24 -9.27
CA THR A 161 13.73 -9.58 -10.48
C THR A 161 13.62 -8.44 -11.50
N GLY A 162 14.38 -7.37 -11.29
CA GLY A 162 14.49 -6.22 -12.20
C GLY A 162 13.43 -5.15 -11.95
N THR A 163 13.64 -3.96 -12.49
CA THR A 163 12.75 -2.81 -12.28
C THR A 163 11.48 -2.96 -13.14
N PRO A 164 10.27 -2.76 -12.57
CA PRO A 164 9.04 -2.66 -13.35
C PRO A 164 9.14 -1.59 -14.45
N PRO A 165 8.49 -1.76 -15.62
CA PRO A 165 7.58 -2.85 -16.00
C PRO A 165 8.27 -4.07 -16.65
N GLU A 166 9.59 -4.02 -16.88
CA GLU A 166 10.33 -5.14 -17.48
C GLU A 166 10.59 -6.28 -16.48
N GLY A 167 10.68 -5.94 -15.19
CA GLY A 167 10.73 -6.85 -14.06
C GLY A 167 9.55 -6.69 -13.11
N PHE A 168 9.78 -6.98 -11.84
CA PHE A 168 8.83 -6.74 -10.77
C PHE A 168 9.57 -6.58 -9.44
N TYR A 169 8.94 -5.88 -8.51
CA TYR A 169 9.38 -5.85 -7.12
C TYR A 169 8.44 -6.67 -6.26
N ARG A 170 8.97 -7.24 -5.18
CA ARG A 170 8.16 -7.91 -4.16
C ARG A 170 8.44 -7.33 -2.79
N ALA A 171 7.41 -7.33 -1.95
CA ALA A 171 7.52 -6.96 -0.56
C ALA A 171 6.77 -7.98 0.29
N TYR A 172 7.30 -8.26 1.46
CA TYR A 172 6.72 -9.19 2.41
C TYR A 172 6.61 -8.50 3.75
N LEU A 173 5.42 -8.52 4.33
CA LEU A 173 5.10 -7.89 5.60
C LEU A 173 4.75 -8.94 6.64
N TRP A 174 5.21 -8.71 7.86
CA TRP A 174 4.60 -9.31 9.05
C TRP A 174 3.76 -8.26 9.73
N SER A 175 2.51 -8.55 10.08
CA SER A 175 1.60 -7.57 10.68
C SER A 175 0.90 -8.12 11.92
N HIS A 176 0.81 -7.27 12.94
CA HIS A 176 0.04 -7.54 14.16
C HIS A 176 -1.35 -6.92 14.07
N VAL A 177 -2.40 -7.70 14.24
CA VAL A 177 -3.79 -7.23 14.16
C VAL A 177 -4.15 -6.47 15.44
N THR A 178 -4.42 -5.17 15.31
CA THR A 178 -4.73 -4.30 16.44
C THR A 178 -6.21 -4.10 16.68
N GLN A 179 -7.04 -4.29 15.65
CA GLN A 179 -8.49 -4.11 15.77
C GLN A 179 -9.22 -4.90 14.69
N THR A 180 -10.38 -5.45 15.07
CA THR A 180 -11.28 -6.08 14.09
C THR A 180 -12.72 -5.59 14.28
N SER A 181 -13.52 -5.69 13.22
CA SER A 181 -14.97 -5.56 13.29
C SER A 181 -15.65 -6.45 12.25
N GLY A 182 -16.92 -6.77 12.47
CA GLY A 182 -17.66 -7.73 11.65
C GLY A 182 -17.32 -9.19 11.97
N SER A 183 -18.03 -10.12 11.33
CA SER A 183 -17.92 -11.54 11.68
C SER A 183 -16.76 -12.26 10.99
N PHE A 184 -16.23 -11.73 9.88
CA PHE A 184 -15.24 -12.43 9.07
C PHE A 184 -13.88 -12.55 9.79
N TRP A 185 -13.44 -11.48 10.45
CA TRP A 185 -12.18 -11.43 11.22
C TRP A 185 -12.38 -11.38 12.73
N ALA A 186 -13.55 -11.78 13.24
CA ALA A 186 -13.93 -11.58 14.66
C ALA A 186 -12.95 -12.15 15.70
N ASN A 187 -12.12 -13.13 15.32
CA ASN A 187 -11.14 -13.78 16.20
C ASN A 187 -9.69 -13.47 15.83
N ALA A 188 -9.46 -12.51 14.92
CA ALA A 188 -8.11 -12.17 14.46
C ALA A 188 -7.45 -11.09 15.33
N GLU A 189 -8.18 -10.38 16.19
CA GLU A 189 -7.59 -9.34 17.05
C GLU A 189 -6.53 -9.93 17.99
N GLY A 190 -5.35 -9.30 18.01
CA GLY A 190 -4.19 -9.78 18.76
C GLY A 190 -3.41 -10.92 18.10
N SER A 191 -3.82 -11.38 16.92
CA SER A 191 -3.05 -12.34 16.12
C SER A 191 -2.04 -11.65 15.19
N ASP A 192 -1.08 -12.43 14.70
CA ASP A 192 -0.15 -12.00 13.65
C ASP A 192 -0.48 -12.71 12.34
N PHE A 193 -0.16 -12.06 11.21
CA PHE A 193 -0.23 -12.65 9.89
C PHE A 193 0.87 -12.10 8.97
N GLY A 194 1.20 -12.88 7.95
CA GLY A 194 2.09 -12.48 6.88
C GLY A 194 1.30 -12.06 5.65
N SER A 195 1.83 -11.08 4.90
CA SER A 195 1.34 -10.76 3.56
C SER A 195 2.50 -10.60 2.57
N GLY A 196 2.32 -11.09 1.36
CA GLY A 196 3.23 -10.95 0.23
C GLY A 196 2.61 -10.07 -0.84
N TRP A 197 3.43 -9.23 -1.45
CA TRP A 197 3.01 -8.21 -2.41
C TRP A 197 3.93 -8.26 -3.62
N LYS A 198 3.35 -8.06 -4.80
CA LYS A 198 4.06 -7.97 -6.07
C LYS A 198 3.63 -6.71 -6.81
N ASP A 199 4.61 -5.86 -7.08
CA ASP A 199 4.50 -4.65 -7.90
C ASP A 199 5.05 -4.97 -9.29
N THR A 200 4.17 -4.87 -10.28
CA THR A 200 4.46 -5.14 -11.69
C THR A 200 4.54 -3.87 -12.53
N GLY A 201 4.58 -2.72 -11.87
CA GLY A 201 4.65 -1.38 -12.43
C GLY A 201 3.35 -0.61 -12.25
N ASN A 202 3.30 0.62 -12.74
CA ASN A 202 2.09 1.45 -12.72
C ASN A 202 1.00 0.87 -13.63
N PRO A 203 -0.31 1.01 -13.36
CA PRO A 203 -1.39 0.35 -14.12
C PRO A 203 -1.41 0.71 -15.62
N GLY A 204 -0.83 1.84 -16.02
CA GLY A 204 -0.66 2.21 -17.43
C GLY A 204 0.42 1.41 -18.16
N HIS A 205 1.38 0.83 -17.43
CA HIS A 205 2.58 0.16 -17.95
C HIS A 205 2.65 -1.34 -17.54
N GLN A 206 1.72 -1.82 -16.71
CA GLN A 206 1.63 -3.21 -16.25
C GLN A 206 1.41 -4.21 -17.38
N LEU A 207 2.17 -5.31 -17.38
CA LEU A 207 1.94 -6.49 -18.23
C LEU A 207 0.99 -7.52 -17.58
N SER A 208 0.84 -7.44 -16.26
CA SER A 208 -0.07 -8.22 -15.43
C SER A 208 -0.50 -7.36 -14.25
N PRO A 209 -1.63 -7.62 -13.58
CA PRO A 209 -1.99 -6.89 -12.37
C PRO A 209 -0.97 -7.14 -11.25
N ASP A 210 -0.82 -6.15 -10.37
CA ASP A 210 -0.19 -6.35 -9.06
C ASP A 210 -0.90 -7.47 -8.30
N ARG A 211 -0.19 -8.08 -7.35
CA ARG A 211 -0.73 -9.21 -6.59
C ARG A 211 -0.47 -9.07 -5.11
N GLU A 212 -1.40 -9.62 -4.35
CA GLU A 212 -1.34 -9.76 -2.90
C GLU A 212 -1.47 -11.26 -2.56
N ALA A 213 -0.99 -11.67 -1.39
CA ALA A 213 -1.22 -12.98 -0.80
C ALA A 213 -1.10 -12.90 0.73
N ASP A 214 -1.95 -13.61 1.46
CA ASP A 214 -1.91 -13.68 2.92
C ASP A 214 -1.56 -15.09 3.44
N ASP A 215 -0.97 -15.18 4.64
CA ASP A 215 -0.77 -16.44 5.38
C ASP A 215 -0.68 -16.23 6.90
N SER A 216 -0.94 -17.27 7.70
CA SER A 216 -1.07 -17.23 9.16
C SER A 216 0.14 -17.80 9.93
N THR A 217 1.37 -17.68 9.41
CA THR A 217 2.58 -18.18 10.11
C THR A 217 2.94 -17.30 11.31
N SER A 218 4.14 -17.38 11.92
CA SER A 218 4.45 -16.66 13.18
C SER A 218 5.85 -16.03 13.24
N THR A 219 6.49 -15.76 12.10
CA THR A 219 7.86 -15.24 12.04
C THR A 219 7.96 -14.15 10.98
N CYS A 220 8.85 -13.17 11.17
CA CYS A 220 9.17 -12.18 10.13
C CYS A 220 9.38 -12.87 8.78
N PRO A 221 8.79 -12.36 7.68
CA PRO A 221 8.73 -13.08 6.43
C PRO A 221 10.11 -13.24 5.80
N ALA A 222 10.35 -14.44 5.29
CA ALA A 222 11.44 -14.70 4.37
C ALA A 222 11.03 -14.28 2.96
N ASN A 223 12.00 -13.93 2.13
CA ASN A 223 11.76 -13.71 0.70
C ASN A 223 11.07 -14.93 0.10
N GLY A 224 9.97 -14.67 -0.62
CA GLY A 224 9.14 -15.68 -1.28
C GLY A 224 7.94 -16.16 -0.44
N TYR A 225 7.70 -15.61 0.75
CA TYR A 225 6.58 -16.06 1.59
C TYR A 225 5.90 -14.96 2.42
N PRO A 226 4.55 -14.83 2.38
CA PRO A 226 3.62 -15.53 1.49
C PRO A 226 3.92 -15.25 0.01
N ASP A 227 3.73 -16.23 -0.87
CA ASP A 227 4.08 -16.10 -2.29
C ASP A 227 2.96 -15.38 -3.07
N PRO A 228 3.18 -14.13 -3.56
CA PRO A 228 2.20 -13.40 -4.35
C PRO A 228 2.05 -13.96 -5.78
N ASP A 229 2.77 -15.02 -6.15
CA ASP A 229 2.57 -15.78 -7.39
C ASP A 229 1.84 -17.12 -7.17
N SER A 230 1.52 -17.47 -5.92
CA SER A 230 0.84 -18.72 -5.58
C SER A 230 -0.56 -18.81 -6.21
N PRO A 231 -0.93 -19.96 -6.80
CA PRO A 231 -2.26 -20.15 -7.35
C PRO A 231 -3.34 -20.38 -6.27
N PHE A 232 -2.96 -20.55 -5.00
CA PHE A 232 -3.87 -20.98 -3.94
C PHE A 232 -4.33 -19.86 -3.01
N ASN A 233 -3.44 -18.90 -2.72
CA ASN A 233 -3.67 -17.84 -1.74
C ASN A 233 -3.30 -16.45 -2.25
N SER A 234 -2.92 -16.31 -3.53
CA SER A 234 -2.67 -15.01 -4.11
C SER A 234 -3.85 -14.48 -4.91
N HIS A 235 -4.11 -13.19 -4.73
CA HIS A 235 -5.18 -12.45 -5.34
C HIS A 235 -4.63 -11.37 -6.29
N PRO A 236 -5.06 -11.33 -7.56
CA PRO A 236 -4.74 -10.20 -8.42
C PRO A 236 -5.49 -8.95 -7.93
N ILE A 237 -4.78 -7.83 -7.86
CA ILE A 237 -5.33 -6.52 -7.54
C ILE A 237 -5.98 -5.98 -8.80
N LEU A 238 -7.29 -6.18 -8.92
CA LEU A 238 -8.03 -5.86 -10.14
C LEU A 238 -8.31 -4.36 -10.29
N ASN A 239 -8.36 -3.64 -9.16
CA ASN A 239 -8.51 -2.19 -9.14
C ASN A 239 -7.64 -1.62 -8.02
N GLY A 240 -6.58 -0.91 -8.38
CA GLY A 240 -5.66 -0.33 -7.42
C GLY A 240 -4.26 -0.20 -7.99
N ASN A 241 -3.32 0.16 -7.12
CA ASN A 241 -1.89 0.13 -7.40
C ASN A 241 -1.13 -0.18 -6.11
N VAL A 242 -0.01 -0.89 -6.22
CA VAL A 242 0.96 -1.06 -5.15
C VAL A 242 2.31 -0.59 -5.68
N THR A 243 2.90 0.40 -5.01
CA THR A 243 4.25 0.87 -5.31
C THR A 243 5.21 0.32 -4.28
N ILE A 244 6.18 -0.47 -4.75
CA ILE A 244 7.29 -0.97 -3.95
C ILE A 244 8.56 -0.27 -4.40
N HIS A 245 9.32 0.28 -3.46
CA HIS A 245 10.61 0.88 -3.75
C HIS A 245 11.68 0.26 -2.86
N PRO A 246 12.68 -0.43 -3.45
CA PRO A 246 13.75 -1.01 -2.67
C PRO A 246 14.63 0.06 -2.02
N ALA A 247 15.27 -0.37 -0.95
CA ALA A 247 16.32 0.36 -0.28
C ALA A 247 17.53 0.55 -1.23
N GLN A 248 18.18 1.73 -1.22
CA GLN A 248 19.35 2.06 -2.06
C GLN A 248 20.65 2.09 -1.24
#